data_AF-A0A059V8S5-F1
#
_entry.id   AF-A0A059V8S5-F1
#
_cell.length_a   1.000
_cell.length_b   1.000
_cell.length_c   1.000
_cell.angle_alpha   90.00
_cell.angle_beta   90.00
_cell.angle_gamma   90.00
#
_symmetry.space_group_name_H-M   'P 1'
#
loop_
_entity.id
_entity.type
_entity.pdbx_description
1 polymer ?
#
loop_
_entity_poly.entity_id
_entity_poly.type
_entity_poly.pdbx_seq_one_letter_code
_entity_poly.pdbx_strand_id
1 'polypeptide(L)'
;MEETLEVCLQVLRLPEAHHKRLRTSNLLQRTFGELKRRTKVIPHFFTEQAAIKLSFAVLLATASKWRGVRMDVFTIRRIEELRNEFLPKSTSDEPAA
;
A
#
# COMPACT_ATOMS: atom_id res chain seq x y z
N MET A 1 12.79 -15.98 -16.23
CA MET A 1 11.52 -15.48 -16.83
C MET A 1 10.30 -16.03 -16.08
N GLU A 2 10.32 -17.29 -15.65
CA GLU A 2 9.18 -17.92 -14.94
C GLU A 2 8.87 -17.26 -13.59
N GLU A 3 9.87 -16.89 -12.79
CA GLU A 3 9.67 -16.19 -11.50
C GLU A 3 8.92 -14.85 -11.66
N THR A 4 9.18 -14.12 -12.74
CA THR A 4 8.53 -12.83 -13.00
C THR A 4 7.05 -12.99 -13.34
N LEU A 5 6.70 -14.09 -14.01
CA LEU A 5 5.30 -14.41 -14.34
C LEU A 5 4.51 -14.74 -13.07
N GLU A 6 5.07 -15.57 -12.19
CA GLU A 6 4.41 -15.93 -10.94
C GLU A 6 4.10 -14.69 -10.08
N VAL A 7 5.06 -13.78 -9.94
CA VAL A 7 4.87 -12.50 -9.23
C VAL A 7 3.76 -11.66 -9.89
N CYS A 8 3.74 -11.56 -11.23
CA CYS A 8 2.70 -10.80 -11.93
C CYS A 8 1.30 -11.40 -11.77
N LEU A 9 1.18 -12.73 -11.62
CA LEU A 9 -0.10 -13.42 -11.45
C LEU A 9 -0.67 -13.34 -10.03
N GLN A 10 0.12 -12.97 -9.02
CA GLN A 10 -0.34 -12.88 -7.63
C GLN A 10 -1.56 -11.95 -7.45
N VAL A 11 -1.69 -10.91 -8.27
CA VAL A 11 -2.85 -10.00 -8.25
C VAL A 11 -4.18 -10.73 -8.45
N LEU A 12 -4.17 -11.88 -9.14
CA LEU A 12 -5.35 -12.70 -9.41
C LEU A 12 -5.82 -13.49 -8.19
N ARG A 13 -4.96 -13.70 -7.18
CA ARG A 13 -5.34 -14.36 -5.92
C ARG A 13 -6.25 -13.50 -5.06
N LEU A 14 -6.22 -12.18 -5.27
CA LEU A 14 -7.08 -11.21 -4.59
C LEU A 14 -8.50 -11.28 -5.14
N PRO A 15 -9.51 -10.75 -4.43
CA PRO A 15 -10.89 -10.71 -4.93
C PRO A 15 -11.00 -10.02 -6.30
N GLU A 16 -11.78 -10.58 -7.22
CA GLU A 16 -11.93 -10.09 -8.61
C GLU A 16 -12.30 -8.60 -8.69
N ALA A 17 -13.14 -8.14 -7.76
CA ALA A 17 -13.55 -6.74 -7.66
C ALA A 17 -12.36 -5.77 -7.51
N HIS A 18 -11.20 -6.25 -7.05
CA HIS A 18 -10.01 -5.43 -6.81
C HIS A 18 -9.01 -5.50 -7.98
N HIS A 19 -9.09 -6.50 -8.85
CA HIS A 19 -8.13 -6.75 -9.93
C HIS A 19 -7.93 -5.53 -10.83
N LYS A 20 -9.01 -4.89 -11.28
CA LYS A 20 -8.95 -3.72 -12.18
C LYS A 20 -8.07 -2.60 -11.60
N ARG A 21 -8.09 -2.44 -10.28
CA ARG A 21 -7.42 -1.34 -9.59
C ARG A 21 -5.99 -1.69 -9.19
N LEU A 22 -5.78 -2.93 -8.77
CA LEU A 22 -4.48 -3.44 -8.33
C LEU A 22 -3.57 -3.85 -9.49
N ARG A 23 -4.13 -4.12 -10.67
CA ARG A 23 -3.35 -4.41 -11.90
C ARG A 23 -2.48 -3.23 -12.35
N THR A 24 -2.82 -2.00 -11.95
CA THR A 24 -2.08 -0.80 -12.38
C THR A 24 -1.37 -0.14 -11.21
N SER A 25 -0.16 0.38 -11.45
CA SER A 25 0.60 1.18 -10.49
C SER A 25 0.17 2.67 -10.47
N ASN A 26 -0.91 3.03 -11.18
CA ASN A 26 -1.38 4.42 -11.31
C ASN A 26 -1.56 5.13 -9.97
N LEU A 27 -2.07 4.42 -8.96
CA LEU A 27 -2.26 4.97 -7.62
C LEU A 27 -0.91 5.40 -7.01
N LEU A 28 0.05 4.48 -7.04
CA LEU A 28 1.39 4.66 -6.51
C LEU A 28 2.20 5.71 -7.29
N GLN A 29 2.07 5.71 -8.63
CA GLN A 29 2.69 6.71 -9.48
C GLN A 29 2.15 8.12 -9.18
N ARG A 30 0.84 8.25 -8.92
CA ARG A 30 0.23 9.53 -8.52
C ARG A 30 0.73 9.99 -7.15
N THR A 31 0.85 9.11 -6.16
CA THR A 31 1.36 9.48 -4.83
C THR A 31 2.83 9.90 -4.89
N PHE A 32 3.68 9.18 -5.62
CA PHE A 32 5.07 9.57 -5.83
C PHE A 32 5.19 10.87 -6.64
N GLY A 33 4.33 11.06 -7.64
CA GLY A 33 4.27 12.31 -8.40
C GLY A 33 3.96 13.53 -7.51
N GLU A 34 3.02 13.38 -6.59
CA GLU A 34 2.69 14.42 -5.61
C GLU A 34 3.84 14.71 -4.65
N LEU A 35 4.46 13.65 -4.11
CA LEU A 35 5.64 13.79 -3.25
C LEU A 35 6.75 14.56 -3.97
N LYS A 36 7.07 14.17 -5.20
CA LYS A 36 8.10 14.81 -6.03
C LYS A 36 7.78 16.28 -6.34
N ARG A 37 6.51 16.63 -6.55
CA ARG A 37 6.10 18.03 -6.77
C ARG A 37 6.34 18.88 -5.51
N ARG A 38 5.99 18.37 -4.33
CA ARG A 38 6.17 19.09 -3.07
C ARG A 38 7.63 19.22 -2.66
N THR A 39 8.44 18.18 -2.86
CA THR A 39 9.88 18.26 -2.60
C THR A 39 10.60 19.17 -3.59
N LYS A 40 10.17 19.22 -4.86
CA LYS A 40 10.78 20.09 -5.87
C LYS A 40 10.74 21.59 -5.52
N VAL A 41 9.72 22.04 -4.78
CA VAL A 41 9.56 23.45 -4.38
C VAL A 41 10.42 23.80 -3.16
N ILE A 42 10.81 22.81 -2.36
CA ILE A 42 11.56 23.00 -1.12
C ILE A 42 13.06 23.06 -1.48
N PRO A 43 13.74 24.20 -1.27
CA PRO A 43 15.15 24.33 -1.65
C PRO A 43 16.08 23.40 -0.85
N HIS A 44 15.77 23.21 0.44
CA HIS A 44 16.53 22.34 1.33
C HIS A 44 15.66 21.88 2.52
N PHE A 45 15.84 20.63 2.96
CA PHE A 45 15.25 20.13 4.20
C PHE A 45 16.24 20.31 5.34
N PHE A 46 15.84 21.02 6.39
CA PHE A 46 16.70 21.27 7.56
C PHE A 46 16.99 20.00 8.38
N THR A 47 16.13 18.99 8.32
CA THR A 47 16.30 17.69 9.00
C THR A 47 15.69 16.56 8.17
N GLU A 48 16.19 15.34 8.36
CA GLU A 48 15.59 14.13 7.77
C GLU A 48 14.14 13.94 8.24
N GLN A 49 13.86 14.25 9.51
CA GLN A 49 12.53 14.19 10.09
C GLN A 49 11.53 15.11 9.36
N ALA A 50 11.97 16.27 8.88
CA ALA A 50 11.10 17.17 8.10
C ALA A 50 10.67 16.53 6.78
N ALA A 51 11.59 15.86 6.08
CA ALA A 51 11.29 15.13 4.84
C ALA A 51 10.36 13.93 5.10
N ILE A 52 10.57 13.18 6.19
CA ILE A 52 9.69 12.07 6.59
C ILE A 52 8.29 12.57 6.92
N LYS A 53 8.17 13.65 7.71
CA LYS A 53 6.87 14.26 8.06
C LYS A 53 6.11 14.71 6.81
N LEU A 54 6.78 15.34 5.85
CA LEU A 54 6.16 15.71 4.58
C LEU A 54 5.69 14.47 3.80
N SER A 55 6.52 13.45 3.71
CA SER A 55 6.20 12.21 3.01
C SER A 55 4.98 11.53 3.62
N PHE A 56 4.94 11.45 4.96
CA PHE A 56 3.80 10.93 5.71
C PHE A 56 2.54 11.78 5.49
N ALA A 57 2.65 13.11 5.54
CA ALA A 57 1.51 14.00 5.30
C ALA A 57 0.94 13.84 3.88
N VAL A 58 1.80 13.67 2.86
CA VAL A 58 1.36 13.37 1.48
C VAL A 58 0.65 12.03 1.41
N LEU A 59 1.23 10.99 2.01
CA LEU A 59 0.61 9.66 2.05
C LEU A 59 -0.76 9.71 2.73
N LEU A 60 -0.87 10.34 3.90
CA LEU A 60 -2.13 10.49 4.62
C LEU A 60 -3.17 11.27 3.79
N ALA A 61 -2.77 12.38 3.18
CA ALA A 61 -3.65 13.18 2.33
C ALA A 61 -4.13 12.41 1.10
N THR A 62 -3.26 11.61 0.47
CA THR A 62 -3.64 10.78 -0.67
C THR A 62 -4.51 9.60 -0.26
N ALA A 63 -4.20 8.93 0.85
CA ALA A 63 -4.96 7.82 1.40
C ALA A 63 -6.41 8.19 1.69
N SER A 64 -6.66 9.40 2.23
CA SER A 64 -8.02 9.91 2.45
C SER A 64 -8.87 9.98 1.17
N LYS A 65 -8.24 10.06 0.00
CA LYS A 65 -8.91 10.12 -1.32
C LYS A 65 -9.04 8.76 -1.98
N TRP A 66 -8.48 7.70 -1.41
CA TRP A 66 -8.51 6.37 -2.02
C TRP A 66 -9.92 5.79 -1.91
N ARG A 67 -10.64 5.74 -3.03
CA ARG A 67 -12.00 5.15 -3.13
C ARG A 67 -12.08 4.14 -4.25
N GLY A 68 -12.85 3.07 -4.09
CA GLY A 68 -13.12 2.12 -5.19
C GLY A 68 -12.50 0.74 -5.01
N VAL A 69 -12.15 0.39 -3.77
CA VAL A 69 -11.99 -1.00 -3.34
C VAL A 69 -13.16 -1.26 -2.41
N ARG A 70 -14.12 -2.09 -2.84
CA ARG A 70 -15.26 -2.46 -1.97
C ARG A 70 -14.76 -3.48 -0.95
N MET A 71 -15.01 -3.20 0.31
CA MET A 71 -14.69 -4.07 1.44
C MET A 71 -15.99 -4.57 2.07
N ASP A 72 -16.65 -5.49 1.37
CA ASP A 72 -17.79 -6.22 1.93
C ASP A 72 -17.31 -7.28 2.92
N VAL A 73 -18.19 -7.78 3.79
CA VAL A 73 -17.89 -8.78 4.82
C VAL A 73 -17.21 -10.01 4.23
N PHE A 74 -17.69 -10.50 3.07
CA PHE A 74 -17.06 -11.63 2.38
C PHE A 74 -15.68 -11.31 1.83
N THR A 75 -15.50 -10.09 1.30
CA THR A 75 -14.21 -9.64 0.78
C THR A 75 -13.19 -9.50 1.91
N ILE A 76 -13.61 -8.95 3.05
CA ILE A 76 -12.77 -8.80 4.24
C ILE A 76 -12.33 -10.18 4.74
N ARG A 77 -13.27 -11.13 4.91
CA ARG A 77 -12.95 -12.50 5.31
C ARG A 77 -11.95 -13.16 4.35
N ARG A 78 -12.17 -13.02 3.04
CA ARG A 78 -11.27 -13.57 2.03
C ARG A 78 -9.86 -12.97 2.13
N ILE A 79 -9.75 -11.68 2.39
CA ILE A 79 -8.46 -11.00 2.60
C ILE A 79 -7.80 -11.47 3.89
N GLU A 80 -8.55 -11.69 4.96
CA GLU A 80 -8.03 -12.22 6.22
C GLU A 80 -7.48 -13.64 6.08
N GLU A 81 -8.17 -14.51 5.34
CA GLU A 81 -7.69 -15.84 4.99
C GLU A 81 -6.36 -15.77 4.24
N LEU A 82 -6.31 -14.97 3.16
CA LEU A 82 -5.08 -14.75 2.38
C LEU A 82 -3.97 -14.16 3.26
N ARG A 83 -4.30 -13.24 4.16
CA ARG A 83 -3.33 -12.66 5.10
C ARG A 83 -2.74 -13.75 6.00
N ASN A 84 -3.55 -14.64 6.56
CA ASN A 84 -3.06 -15.71 7.42
C ASN A 84 -2.22 -16.75 6.64
N GLU A 85 -2.52 -16.96 5.36
CA GLU A 85 -1.76 -17.85 4.47
C GLU A 85 -0.36 -17.29 4.15
N PHE A 86 -0.27 -15.99 3.80
CA PHE A 86 0.98 -15.38 3.31
C PHE A 86 1.78 -14.59 4.33
N LEU A 87 1.14 -14.04 5.36
CA LEU A 87 1.79 -13.36 6.47
C LEU A 87 1.54 -14.15 7.75
N PRO A 88 2.47 -15.03 8.18
CA PRO A 88 2.38 -15.62 9.50
C PRO A 88 2.29 -14.49 10.53
N LYS A 89 1.33 -14.57 11.46
CA LYS A 89 1.25 -13.63 12.58
C LYS A 89 2.62 -13.63 13.25
N SER A 90 3.30 -12.48 13.29
CA SER A 90 4.51 -12.35 14.08
C SER A 90 4.16 -12.78 15.51
N THR A 91 4.89 -13.75 16.04
CA THR A 91 4.75 -14.30 17.39
C THR A 91 5.15 -13.29 18.48
N SER A 92 4.91 -12.00 18.26
CA SER A 92 5.27 -10.88 19.14
C SER A 92 4.07 -10.38 19.94
N ASP A 93 3.23 -11.32 20.40
CA ASP A 93 2.42 -11.15 21.61
C ASP A 93 3.02 -12.08 22.69
N GLU A 94 4.33 -11.98 22.94
CA GLU A 94 4.87 -12.44 24.22
C GLU A 94 4.43 -11.42 25.28
N PRO A 95 3.64 -11.82 26.30
CA PRO A 95 3.34 -10.91 27.39
C PRO A 95 4.65 -10.56 28.07
N ALA A 96 4.93 -9.26 28.18
CA ALA A 96 6.04 -8.75 28.98
C ALA A 96 5.95 -9.35 30.39
N ALA A 97 6.87 -10.27 30.68
CA ALA A 97 7.16 -10.81 32.01
C ALA A 97 8.05 -9.85 32.77
#